data_AF-K0EWS2-F1
#
_entry.id   AF-K0EWS2-F1
#
_cell.length_a   1.000
_cell.length_b   1.000
_cell.length_c   1.000
_cell.angle_alpha   90.00
_cell.angle_beta   90.00
_cell.angle_gamma   90.00
#
_symmetry.space_group_name_H-M   'P 1'
#
loop_
_entity.id
_entity.type
_entity.pdbx_description
1 polymer ?
#
loop_
_entity_poly.entity_id
_entity_poly.type
_entity_poly.pdbx_seq_one_letter_code
_entity_poly.pdbx_strand_id
1 'polypeptide(L)'
;MVAELPSTTAETDELDTRRAFVDRWVRASAARVPVDRKCLTHQVNAWSLDLSKPDWVAHRYGRAATVCAGAPPTSELTGWRGVRNLYGDFADPLARYVVSYYYATWALRPAGIPNKLRDPFREQARSTACTAVHLRLVRGSAAEPGVLGTEQVATSFVTQVAADAVEHRAAHRQSAVLAFADGILDQARMLDRDHVAVADRFGLPFGAVEPLIARLIDSADRLIAEYDRDLPTAPQASERTEDLLRFVDQEYADVVAAIRRHTLAGVPPPVQLERRSEHLTEARARTHRALLRAIRRGCAMTDEDARRMFYARLGWLLRGEAKMKSHRQFDDRAAADTADHGTARDELLTALRTYLIRHRAEIPLGIGAAAEYDLVLRLLGLPGLEAELLIGDTAALTAWCTAAWSQQRPDHALAMDPAAAADVLLHAVRWAVEQSRDGA
;
A
#
# COMPACT_ATOMS: atom_id res chain seq x y z
N MET A 1 -13.11 4.44 -27.28
CA MET A 1 -13.85 3.16 -27.28
C MET A 1 -14.20 2.79 -25.84
N VAL A 2 -15.45 3.03 -25.43
CA VAL A 2 -15.94 2.79 -24.07
C VAL A 2 -15.94 1.29 -23.79
N ALA A 3 -15.36 0.85 -22.67
CA ALA A 3 -15.35 -0.57 -22.31
C ALA A 3 -16.78 -1.05 -22.04
N GLU A 4 -17.40 -1.86 -22.92
CA GLU A 4 -18.62 -2.59 -22.60
C GLU A 4 -18.31 -3.60 -21.49
N LEU A 5 -18.79 -3.31 -20.27
CA LEU A 5 -18.90 -4.33 -19.24
C LEU A 5 -20.11 -5.21 -19.60
N PRO A 6 -20.00 -6.54 -19.50
CA PRO A 6 -21.08 -7.45 -19.88
C PRO A 6 -22.34 -7.14 -19.07
N SER A 7 -23.47 -6.97 -19.77
CA SER A 7 -24.78 -6.78 -19.16
C SER A 7 -25.36 -8.13 -18.75
N THR A 8 -25.04 -8.63 -17.56
CA THR A 8 -25.71 -9.81 -17.00
C THR A 8 -26.62 -9.40 -15.83
N THR A 9 -27.89 -9.77 -15.93
CA THR A 9 -29.04 -9.35 -15.12
C THR A 9 -29.08 -9.90 -13.68
N ALA A 10 -27.92 -10.09 -13.04
CA ALA A 10 -27.82 -10.51 -11.64
C ALA A 10 -26.76 -9.70 -10.83
N GLU A 11 -26.29 -8.56 -11.34
CA GLU A 11 -25.15 -7.79 -10.80
C GLU A 11 -25.53 -6.55 -9.95
N THR A 12 -26.40 -6.65 -8.93
CA THR A 12 -26.69 -5.48 -8.07
C THR A 12 -25.79 -5.34 -6.83
N ASP A 13 -25.16 -6.40 -6.31
CA ASP A 13 -24.46 -6.29 -5.02
C ASP A 13 -22.93 -6.11 -5.15
N GLU A 14 -22.30 -6.57 -6.24
CA GLU A 14 -20.83 -6.52 -6.37
C GLU A 14 -20.28 -5.16 -6.85
N LEU A 15 -21.12 -4.19 -7.23
CA LEU A 15 -20.70 -2.81 -7.54
C LEU A 15 -20.47 -1.96 -6.28
N ASP A 16 -20.84 -2.45 -5.10
CA ASP A 16 -21.01 -1.62 -3.90
C ASP A 16 -19.72 -1.07 -3.29
N THR A 17 -18.55 -1.54 -3.77
CA THR A 17 -17.26 -1.04 -3.29
C THR A 17 -16.37 -0.55 -4.44
N ARG A 18 -15.66 0.55 -4.18
CA ARG A 18 -14.60 1.05 -5.08
C ARG A 18 -13.60 -0.05 -5.44
N ARG A 19 -13.27 -0.92 -4.49
CA ARG A 19 -12.34 -2.04 -4.71
C ARG A 19 -12.88 -3.01 -5.76
N ALA A 20 -14.12 -3.48 -5.61
CA ALA A 20 -14.73 -4.39 -6.57
C ALA A 20 -14.88 -3.76 -7.97
N PHE A 21 -15.17 -2.46 -8.02
CA PHE A 21 -15.19 -1.70 -9.28
C PHE A 21 -13.80 -1.67 -9.93
N VAL A 22 -12.75 -1.30 -9.18
CA VAL A 22 -11.37 -1.27 -9.67
C VAL A 22 -10.92 -2.66 -10.13
N ASP A 23 -11.22 -3.71 -9.37
CA ASP A 23 -10.83 -5.08 -9.72
C ASP A 23 -11.50 -5.56 -11.01
N ARG A 24 -12.78 -5.21 -11.26
CA ARG A 24 -13.44 -5.48 -12.55
C ARG A 24 -12.86 -4.65 -13.69
N TRP A 25 -12.65 -3.35 -13.46
CA TRP A 25 -12.04 -2.46 -14.44
C TRP A 25 -10.68 -2.98 -14.89
N VAL A 26 -9.79 -3.29 -13.93
CA VAL A 26 -8.44 -3.79 -14.20
C VAL A 26 -8.48 -5.14 -14.90
N ARG A 27 -9.38 -6.06 -14.53
CA ARG A 27 -9.56 -7.34 -15.24
C ARG A 27 -9.90 -7.12 -16.70
N ALA A 28 -10.91 -6.29 -16.99
CA ALA A 28 -11.33 -5.99 -18.35
C ALA A 28 -10.24 -5.24 -19.15
N SER A 29 -9.57 -4.29 -18.51
CA SER A 29 -8.54 -3.46 -19.11
C SER A 29 -7.27 -4.28 -19.43
N ALA A 30 -6.79 -5.10 -18.49
CA ALA A 30 -5.61 -5.93 -18.66
C ALA A 30 -5.79 -7.08 -19.67
N ALA A 31 -7.04 -7.51 -19.92
CA ALA A 31 -7.33 -8.50 -20.97
C ALA A 31 -7.08 -7.95 -22.39
N ARG A 32 -7.14 -6.63 -22.59
CA ARG A 32 -6.97 -6.00 -23.91
C ARG A 32 -5.53 -5.69 -24.25
N VAL A 33 -4.76 -5.29 -23.25
CA VAL A 33 -3.37 -4.84 -23.40
C VAL A 33 -2.55 -5.48 -22.28
N PRO A 34 -1.56 -6.33 -22.61
CA PRO A 34 -0.70 -6.96 -21.61
C PRO A 34 -0.06 -5.93 -20.68
N VAL A 35 -0.31 -6.06 -19.38
CA VAL A 35 0.17 -5.15 -18.35
C VAL A 35 0.25 -5.88 -17.01
N ASP A 36 1.19 -5.50 -16.13
CA ASP A 36 1.27 -6.05 -14.77
C ASP A 36 0.02 -5.64 -13.98
N ARG A 37 -0.89 -6.61 -13.79
CA ARG A 37 -2.19 -6.39 -13.16
C ARG A 37 -2.08 -5.80 -11.76
N LYS A 38 -1.11 -6.24 -10.96
CA LYS A 38 -0.89 -5.74 -9.60
C LYS A 38 -0.52 -4.26 -9.65
N CYS A 39 0.44 -3.90 -10.48
CA CYS A 39 0.87 -2.52 -10.68
C CYS A 39 -0.28 -1.65 -11.21
N LEU A 40 -1.04 -2.14 -12.20
CA LEU A 40 -2.21 -1.43 -12.73
C LEU A 40 -3.29 -1.20 -11.65
N THR A 41 -3.62 -2.21 -10.84
CA THR A 41 -4.55 -2.06 -9.72
C THR A 41 -4.10 -0.98 -8.74
N HIS A 42 -2.81 -0.96 -8.36
CA HIS A 42 -2.29 0.08 -7.48
C HIS A 42 -2.40 1.47 -8.10
N GLN A 43 -2.06 1.62 -9.39
CA GLN A 43 -2.09 2.91 -10.07
C GLN A 43 -3.52 3.41 -10.34
N VAL A 44 -4.45 2.55 -10.73
CA VAL A 44 -5.87 2.94 -10.88
C VAL A 44 -6.44 3.39 -9.54
N ASN A 45 -6.13 2.69 -8.44
CA ASN A 45 -6.54 3.13 -7.10
C ASN A 45 -5.96 4.49 -6.72
N ALA A 46 -4.67 4.72 -7.00
CA ALA A 46 -4.02 6.00 -6.72
C ALA A 46 -4.64 7.13 -7.54
N TRP A 47 -4.79 6.93 -8.86
CA TRP A 47 -5.40 7.93 -9.75
C TRP A 47 -6.86 8.18 -9.41
N SER A 48 -7.61 7.17 -8.97
CA SER A 48 -8.99 7.37 -8.48
C SER A 48 -9.05 8.35 -7.32
N LEU A 49 -8.12 8.24 -6.37
CA LEU A 49 -8.02 9.16 -5.23
C LEU A 49 -7.57 10.56 -5.65
N ASP A 50 -6.66 10.68 -6.61
CA ASP A 50 -6.20 12.00 -7.05
C ASP A 50 -7.17 12.69 -8.00
N LEU A 51 -7.91 11.95 -8.82
CA LEU A 51 -8.99 12.47 -9.66
C LEU A 51 -10.25 12.85 -8.86
N SER A 52 -10.44 12.34 -7.65
CA SER A 52 -11.59 12.73 -6.82
C SER A 52 -11.48 14.15 -6.22
N LYS A 53 -10.35 14.84 -6.43
CA LYS A 53 -10.01 16.11 -5.75
C LYS A 53 -10.23 17.38 -6.58
N PRO A 54 -9.87 17.45 -7.88
CA PRO A 54 -9.95 18.70 -8.62
C PRO A 54 -11.40 19.10 -8.92
N ASP A 55 -11.72 20.37 -8.75
CA ASP A 55 -13.08 20.90 -8.96
C ASP A 55 -13.58 20.68 -10.40
N TRP A 56 -12.68 20.76 -11.39
CA TRP A 56 -13.03 20.52 -12.79
C TRP A 56 -13.51 19.07 -13.04
N VAL A 57 -13.01 18.09 -12.27
CA VAL A 57 -13.48 16.70 -12.38
C VAL A 57 -14.91 16.59 -11.87
N ALA A 58 -15.22 17.25 -10.73
CA ALA A 58 -16.57 17.29 -10.20
C ALA A 58 -17.55 18.02 -11.14
N HIS A 59 -17.07 19.06 -11.84
CA HIS A 59 -17.87 19.77 -12.84
C HIS A 59 -18.17 18.90 -14.07
N ARG A 60 -17.18 18.15 -14.58
CA ARG A 60 -17.32 17.34 -15.80
C ARG A 60 -18.05 16.00 -15.59
N TYR A 61 -17.75 15.28 -14.52
CA TYR A 61 -18.29 13.93 -14.26
C TYR A 61 -19.36 13.88 -13.17
N GLY A 62 -19.59 15.00 -12.48
CA GLY A 62 -20.54 15.11 -11.38
C GLY A 62 -19.91 14.82 -10.00
N ARG A 63 -20.43 15.50 -8.97
CA ARG A 63 -19.98 15.35 -7.58
C ARG A 63 -20.13 13.91 -7.06
N ALA A 64 -21.16 13.21 -7.48
CA ALA A 64 -21.37 11.79 -7.16
C ALA A 64 -20.20 10.91 -7.61
N ALA A 65 -19.67 11.16 -8.81
CA ALA A 65 -18.55 10.41 -9.36
C ALA A 65 -17.26 10.65 -8.56
N THR A 66 -16.99 11.90 -8.16
CA THR A 66 -15.82 12.20 -7.34
C THR A 66 -15.94 11.58 -5.94
N VAL A 67 -17.13 11.59 -5.34
CA VAL A 67 -17.38 10.89 -4.06
C VAL A 67 -17.10 9.39 -4.20
N CYS A 68 -17.68 8.71 -5.20
CA CYS A 68 -17.46 7.27 -5.44
C CYS A 68 -15.99 6.94 -5.74
N ALA A 69 -15.27 7.82 -6.47
CA ALA A 69 -13.85 7.66 -6.75
C ALA A 69 -12.97 7.84 -5.51
N GLY A 70 -13.36 8.73 -4.60
CA GLY A 70 -12.58 9.09 -3.40
C GLY A 70 -12.83 8.22 -2.18
N ALA A 71 -14.07 7.77 -1.96
CA ALA A 71 -14.51 7.12 -0.73
C ALA A 71 -15.32 5.83 -1.00
N PRO A 72 -15.02 4.72 -0.31
CA PRO A 72 -15.90 3.57 -0.21
C PRO A 72 -16.72 3.56 1.12
N PRO A 73 -17.87 2.86 1.18
CA PRO A 73 -18.74 2.41 0.10
C PRO A 73 -19.85 3.44 -0.22
N THR A 74 -20.32 3.47 -1.47
CA THR A 74 -21.48 4.28 -1.89
C THR A 74 -22.32 3.47 -2.89
N SER A 75 -23.61 3.29 -2.63
CA SER A 75 -24.53 2.56 -3.51
C SER A 75 -25.07 3.42 -4.69
N GLU A 76 -24.45 4.57 -4.95
CA GLU A 76 -24.96 5.53 -5.94
C GLU A 76 -24.61 5.10 -7.38
N LEU A 77 -25.55 4.44 -8.07
CA LEU A 77 -25.38 3.97 -9.45
C LEU A 77 -25.03 5.10 -10.44
N THR A 78 -25.59 6.30 -10.27
CA THR A 78 -25.26 7.49 -11.07
C THR A 78 -23.80 7.89 -10.89
N GLY A 79 -23.30 7.86 -9.65
CA GLY A 79 -21.90 8.07 -9.33
C GLY A 79 -20.99 7.06 -10.01
N TRP A 80 -21.30 5.76 -9.93
CA TRP A 80 -20.49 4.71 -10.58
C TRP A 80 -20.45 4.79 -12.10
N ARG A 81 -21.53 5.23 -12.75
CA ARG A 81 -21.52 5.53 -14.20
C ARG A 81 -20.56 6.67 -14.53
N GLY A 82 -20.55 7.73 -13.72
CA GLY A 82 -19.59 8.82 -13.84
C GLY A 82 -18.14 8.36 -13.62
N VAL A 83 -17.90 7.49 -12.63
CA VAL A 83 -16.58 6.88 -12.38
C VAL A 83 -16.10 6.07 -13.58
N ARG A 84 -16.98 5.29 -14.23
CA ARG A 84 -16.64 4.52 -15.45
C ARG A 84 -16.10 5.44 -16.55
N ASN A 85 -16.75 6.57 -16.79
CA ASN A 85 -16.31 7.54 -17.81
C ASN A 85 -15.01 8.24 -17.39
N LEU A 86 -14.91 8.67 -16.13
CA LEU A 86 -13.68 9.25 -15.56
C LEU A 86 -12.48 8.31 -15.68
N TYR A 87 -12.69 7.02 -15.43
CA TYR A 87 -11.63 6.01 -15.55
C TYR A 87 -11.22 5.78 -17.00
N GLY A 88 -12.18 5.75 -17.92
CA GLY A 88 -11.91 5.59 -19.34
C GLY A 88 -11.13 6.77 -19.92
N ASP A 89 -11.50 7.98 -19.54
CA ASP A 89 -10.91 9.21 -20.08
C ASP A 89 -9.54 9.52 -19.45
N PHE A 90 -9.37 9.27 -18.14
CA PHE A 90 -8.19 9.72 -17.40
C PHE A 90 -7.50 8.62 -16.60
N ALA A 91 -8.20 7.91 -15.71
CA ALA A 91 -7.52 7.02 -14.75
C ALA A 91 -6.74 5.89 -15.44
N ASP A 92 -7.31 5.24 -16.46
CA ASP A 92 -6.68 4.14 -17.18
C ASP A 92 -5.50 4.59 -18.06
N PRO A 93 -5.62 5.61 -18.93
CA PRO A 93 -4.48 6.13 -19.69
C PRO A 93 -3.33 6.60 -18.80
N LEU A 94 -3.62 7.34 -17.72
CA LEU A 94 -2.61 7.82 -16.78
C LEU A 94 -1.96 6.67 -16.01
N ALA A 95 -2.75 5.71 -15.54
CA ALA A 95 -2.21 4.52 -14.86
C ALA A 95 -1.30 3.72 -15.80
N ARG A 96 -1.70 3.49 -17.05
CA ARG A 96 -0.89 2.75 -18.04
C ARG A 96 0.41 3.45 -18.37
N TYR A 97 0.37 4.78 -18.55
CA TYR A 97 1.57 5.56 -18.76
C TYR A 97 2.54 5.39 -17.58
N VAL A 98 2.07 5.48 -16.34
CA VAL A 98 2.90 5.24 -15.15
C VAL A 98 3.43 3.80 -15.11
N VAL A 99 2.57 2.79 -15.36
CA VAL A 99 2.96 1.37 -15.33
C VAL A 99 3.99 1.05 -16.41
N SER A 100 4.06 1.79 -17.53
CA SER A 100 5.11 1.57 -18.54
C SER A 100 6.54 1.71 -17.95
N TYR A 101 6.71 2.52 -16.90
CA TYR A 101 7.99 2.71 -16.22
C TYR A 101 8.38 1.55 -15.30
N TYR A 102 7.43 0.67 -14.91
CA TYR A 102 7.79 -0.57 -14.23
C TYR A 102 8.70 -1.41 -15.13
N TYR A 103 8.34 -1.59 -16.40
CA TYR A 103 9.15 -2.38 -17.34
C TYR A 103 10.48 -1.72 -17.64
N ALA A 104 10.49 -0.40 -17.84
CA ALA A 104 11.69 0.37 -18.10
C ALA A 104 12.69 0.31 -16.93
N THR A 105 12.23 0.40 -15.69
CA THR A 105 13.10 0.32 -14.51
C THR A 105 13.50 -1.10 -14.16
N TRP A 106 12.61 -2.09 -14.36
CA TRP A 106 12.94 -3.51 -14.16
C TRP A 106 14.04 -3.99 -15.12
N ALA A 107 14.12 -3.43 -16.32
CA ALA A 107 15.22 -3.68 -17.25
C ALA A 107 16.60 -3.21 -16.71
N LEU A 108 16.61 -2.24 -15.79
CA LEU A 108 17.82 -1.68 -15.15
C LEU A 108 18.19 -2.36 -13.83
N ARG A 109 17.51 -3.46 -13.46
CA ARG A 109 17.80 -4.18 -12.22
C ARG A 109 19.26 -4.65 -12.18
N PRO A 110 19.89 -4.70 -10.99
CA PRO A 110 21.26 -5.22 -10.86
C PRO A 110 21.38 -6.65 -11.40
N ALA A 111 22.44 -6.92 -12.18
CA ALA A 111 22.72 -8.25 -12.70
C ALA A 111 23.17 -9.22 -11.58
N GLY A 112 22.90 -10.51 -11.77
CA GLY A 112 23.38 -11.55 -10.84
C GLY A 112 22.68 -11.58 -9.47
N ILE A 113 21.56 -10.87 -9.29
CA ILE A 113 20.78 -10.98 -8.05
C ILE A 113 20.22 -12.41 -7.88
N PRO A 114 20.38 -13.01 -6.70
CA PRO A 114 19.79 -14.31 -6.37
C PRO A 114 18.27 -14.33 -6.61
N ASN A 115 17.73 -15.48 -7.04
CA ASN A 115 16.31 -15.60 -7.40
C ASN A 115 15.38 -15.17 -6.25
N LYS A 116 15.68 -15.53 -4.99
CA LYS A 116 14.88 -15.15 -3.82
C LYS A 116 14.91 -13.64 -3.51
N LEU A 117 15.88 -12.89 -4.04
CA LEU A 117 15.95 -11.43 -3.93
C LEU A 117 15.24 -10.71 -5.07
N ARG A 118 14.87 -11.41 -6.16
CA ARG A 118 14.20 -10.78 -7.30
C ARG A 118 12.87 -10.16 -6.94
N ASP A 119 12.10 -10.77 -6.04
CA ASP A 119 10.76 -10.29 -5.69
C ASP A 119 10.77 -8.94 -4.96
N PRO A 120 11.62 -8.70 -3.94
CA PRO A 120 11.82 -7.36 -3.39
C PRO A 120 12.17 -6.31 -4.44
N PHE A 121 13.14 -6.58 -5.34
CA PHE A 121 13.50 -5.63 -6.40
C PHE A 121 12.35 -5.44 -7.41
N ARG A 122 11.61 -6.49 -7.71
CA ARG A 122 10.44 -6.42 -8.59
C ARG A 122 9.36 -5.54 -7.97
N GLU A 123 9.13 -5.66 -6.66
CA GLU A 123 8.19 -4.82 -5.93
C GLU A 123 8.66 -3.36 -5.86
N GLN A 124 9.96 -3.11 -5.70
CA GLN A 124 10.53 -1.76 -5.79
C GLN A 124 10.30 -1.14 -7.18
N ALA A 125 10.54 -1.88 -8.26
CA ALA A 125 10.25 -1.40 -9.61
C ALA A 125 8.73 -1.16 -9.81
N ARG A 126 7.87 -2.07 -9.33
CA ARG A 126 6.41 -1.95 -9.45
C ARG A 126 5.82 -0.79 -8.66
N SER A 127 6.30 -0.57 -7.45
CA SER A 127 5.70 0.37 -6.51
C SER A 127 6.46 1.68 -6.50
N THR A 128 7.75 1.68 -6.19
CA THR A 128 8.54 2.89 -5.92
C THR A 128 8.76 3.72 -7.18
N ALA A 129 9.16 3.10 -8.30
CA ALA A 129 9.37 3.81 -9.56
C ALA A 129 8.05 4.38 -10.11
N CYS A 130 7.00 3.56 -10.15
CA CYS A 130 5.67 3.98 -10.61
C CYS A 130 5.10 5.09 -9.72
N THR A 131 5.22 4.98 -8.39
CA THR A 131 4.76 6.01 -7.45
C THR A 131 5.53 7.32 -7.64
N ALA A 132 6.82 7.28 -7.99
CA ALA A 132 7.59 8.48 -8.27
C ALA A 132 7.10 9.21 -9.53
N VAL A 133 6.83 8.47 -10.62
CA VAL A 133 6.25 9.07 -11.84
C VAL A 133 4.84 9.59 -11.57
N HIS A 134 4.01 8.83 -10.88
CA HIS A 134 2.68 9.26 -10.46
C HIS A 134 2.75 10.59 -9.68
N LEU A 135 3.58 10.65 -8.64
CA LEU A 135 3.74 11.84 -7.82
C LEU A 135 4.21 13.03 -8.64
N ARG A 136 5.18 12.82 -9.54
CA ARG A 136 5.65 13.86 -10.45
C ARG A 136 4.54 14.35 -11.38
N LEU A 137 3.76 13.46 -11.99
CA LEU A 137 2.65 13.86 -12.85
C LEU A 137 1.60 14.65 -12.07
N VAL A 138 1.27 14.22 -10.86
CA VAL A 138 0.25 14.86 -10.05
C VAL A 138 0.68 16.24 -9.56
N ARG A 139 1.97 16.44 -9.23
CA ARG A 139 2.48 17.70 -8.64
C ARG A 139 3.19 18.62 -9.62
N GLY A 140 3.72 18.07 -10.70
CA GLY A 140 4.60 18.78 -11.62
C GLY A 140 5.99 19.05 -11.05
N SER A 141 6.71 19.92 -11.75
CA SER A 141 8.03 20.44 -11.43
C SER A 141 8.09 21.94 -11.78
N ALA A 142 9.24 22.58 -11.58
CA ALA A 142 9.44 23.96 -12.01
C ALA A 142 9.23 24.16 -13.53
N ALA A 143 9.50 23.13 -14.35
CA ALA A 143 9.39 23.18 -15.81
C ALA A 143 8.10 22.55 -16.36
N GLU A 144 7.32 21.87 -15.54
CA GLU A 144 6.19 21.04 -15.98
C GLU A 144 5.02 21.18 -15.00
N PRO A 145 3.84 21.67 -15.41
CA PRO A 145 2.69 21.73 -14.51
C PRO A 145 2.19 20.32 -14.16
N GLY A 146 1.59 20.17 -12.97
CA GLY A 146 0.90 18.93 -12.62
C GLY A 146 -0.27 18.64 -13.57
N VAL A 147 -0.40 17.39 -14.02
CA VAL A 147 -1.34 16.94 -15.04
C VAL A 147 -2.81 17.20 -14.65
N LEU A 148 -3.11 17.23 -13.35
CA LEU A 148 -4.46 17.45 -12.83
C LEU A 148 -4.78 18.93 -12.55
N GLY A 149 -3.87 19.86 -12.88
CA GLY A 149 -4.04 21.28 -12.59
C GLY A 149 -5.28 21.88 -13.27
N THR A 150 -5.51 21.56 -14.54
CA THR A 150 -6.72 21.94 -15.28
C THR A 150 -7.16 20.81 -16.21
N GLU A 151 -8.43 20.84 -16.63
CA GLU A 151 -8.97 19.89 -17.60
C GLU A 151 -8.21 19.91 -18.94
N GLN A 152 -7.80 21.10 -19.40
CA GLN A 152 -7.05 21.26 -20.64
C GLN A 152 -5.67 20.58 -20.55
N VAL A 153 -4.96 20.75 -19.43
CA VAL A 153 -3.66 20.09 -19.20
C VAL A 153 -3.84 18.57 -19.15
N ALA A 154 -4.84 18.08 -18.41
CA ALA A 154 -5.11 16.64 -18.31
C ALA A 154 -5.44 16.03 -19.67
N THR A 155 -6.32 16.67 -20.44
CA THR A 155 -6.75 16.20 -21.77
C THR A 155 -5.61 16.24 -22.78
N SER A 156 -4.80 17.31 -22.75
CA SER A 156 -3.61 17.42 -23.60
C SER A 156 -2.61 16.31 -23.29
N PHE A 157 -2.36 16.03 -22.01
CA PHE A 157 -1.44 14.97 -21.61
C PHE A 157 -1.93 13.59 -22.05
N VAL A 158 -3.20 13.24 -21.84
CA VAL A 158 -3.77 11.96 -22.31
C VAL A 158 -3.68 11.83 -23.84
N THR A 159 -3.90 12.94 -24.57
CA THR A 159 -3.74 12.97 -26.03
C THR A 159 -2.28 12.73 -26.44
N GLN A 160 -1.31 13.34 -25.75
CA GLN A 160 0.12 13.08 -25.98
C GLN A 160 0.50 11.64 -25.66
N VAL A 161 -0.02 11.06 -24.57
CA VAL A 161 0.20 9.65 -24.23
C VAL A 161 -0.30 8.74 -25.34
N ALA A 162 -1.51 8.99 -25.87
CA ALA A 162 -2.08 8.20 -26.96
C ALA A 162 -1.27 8.33 -28.27
N ALA A 163 -0.67 9.49 -28.52
CA ALA A 163 0.17 9.76 -29.68
C ALA A 163 1.66 9.38 -29.48
N ASP A 164 2.02 8.80 -28.33
CA ASP A 164 3.40 8.55 -27.90
C ASP A 164 4.31 9.80 -27.89
N ALA A 165 3.74 11.00 -27.78
CA ALA A 165 4.42 12.28 -27.96
C ALA A 165 4.53 13.11 -26.66
N VAL A 166 4.69 12.45 -25.50
CA VAL A 166 4.82 13.13 -24.20
C VAL A 166 6.14 13.91 -24.13
N GLU A 167 6.05 15.25 -24.07
CA GLU A 167 7.19 16.17 -24.11
C GLU A 167 8.23 15.88 -23.00
N HIS A 168 7.78 15.73 -21.76
CA HIS A 168 8.66 15.55 -20.60
C HIS A 168 8.98 14.08 -20.27
N ARG A 169 8.85 13.16 -21.23
CA ARG A 169 9.10 11.71 -21.01
C ARG A 169 10.48 11.43 -20.40
N ALA A 170 11.52 12.18 -20.79
CA ALA A 170 12.86 12.03 -20.23
C ALA A 170 12.90 12.33 -18.72
N ALA A 171 12.22 13.39 -18.26
CA ALA A 171 12.16 13.77 -16.85
C ALA A 171 11.32 12.78 -16.01
N HIS A 172 10.26 12.22 -16.61
CA HIS A 172 9.50 11.11 -16.02
C HIS A 172 10.37 9.85 -15.84
N ARG A 173 11.14 9.48 -16.87
CA ARG A 173 12.09 8.37 -16.80
C ARG A 173 13.14 8.61 -15.71
N GLN A 174 13.72 9.81 -15.67
CA GLN A 174 14.67 10.21 -14.63
C GLN A 174 14.10 10.00 -13.23
N SER A 175 12.87 10.46 -12.99
CA SER A 175 12.19 10.28 -11.70
C SER A 175 11.97 8.81 -11.33
N ALA A 176 11.58 7.98 -12.31
CA ALA A 176 11.40 6.55 -12.12
C ALA A 176 12.72 5.85 -11.76
N VAL A 177 13.80 6.14 -12.50
CA VAL A 177 15.11 5.50 -12.34
C VAL A 177 15.75 5.90 -11.02
N LEU A 178 15.71 7.18 -10.64
CA LEU A 178 16.26 7.63 -9.35
C LEU A 178 15.50 7.03 -8.16
N ALA A 179 14.17 6.92 -8.27
CA ALA A 179 13.37 6.25 -7.23
C ALA A 179 13.68 4.75 -7.14
N PHE A 180 13.95 4.10 -8.27
CA PHE A 180 14.40 2.71 -8.30
C PHE A 180 15.80 2.54 -7.69
N ALA A 181 16.73 3.47 -7.98
CA ALA A 181 18.07 3.49 -7.37
C ALA A 181 18.02 3.70 -5.85
N ASP A 182 17.19 4.63 -5.36
CA ASP A 182 16.90 4.80 -3.93
C ASP A 182 16.40 3.48 -3.30
N GLY A 183 15.52 2.76 -3.99
CA GLY A 183 15.00 1.46 -3.56
C GLY A 183 16.08 0.37 -3.50
N ILE A 184 17.04 0.38 -4.44
CA ILE A 184 18.21 -0.50 -4.40
C ILE A 184 19.09 -0.19 -3.19
N LEU A 185 19.35 1.09 -2.91
CA LEU A 185 20.13 1.49 -1.73
C LEU A 185 19.42 1.13 -0.42
N ASP A 186 18.09 1.31 -0.34
CA ASP A 186 17.31 0.90 0.83
C ASP A 186 17.38 -0.62 1.04
N GLN A 187 17.37 -1.41 -0.04
CA GLN A 187 17.57 -2.85 0.03
C GLN A 187 19.00 -3.21 0.48
N ALA A 188 20.03 -2.54 -0.05
CA ALA A 188 21.42 -2.76 0.35
C ALA A 188 21.61 -2.50 1.86
N ARG A 189 21.08 -1.38 2.37
CA ARG A 189 21.08 -1.04 3.80
C ARG A 189 20.32 -2.06 4.64
N MET A 190 19.23 -2.63 4.12
CA MET A 190 18.50 -3.68 4.83
C MET A 190 19.32 -4.96 4.92
N LEU A 191 20.04 -5.34 3.86
CA LEU A 191 20.93 -6.50 3.87
C LEU A 191 22.13 -6.30 4.82
N ASP A 192 22.64 -5.07 4.90
CA ASP A 192 23.76 -4.70 5.78
C ASP A 192 23.42 -4.78 7.28
N ARG A 193 22.16 -4.52 7.66
CA ARG A 193 21.72 -4.54 9.07
C ARG A 193 21.78 -5.91 9.74
N ASP A 194 21.63 -7.00 8.98
CA ASP A 194 21.61 -8.36 9.53
C ASP A 194 22.10 -9.40 8.52
N HIS A 195 23.42 -9.42 8.30
CA HIS A 195 24.08 -10.29 7.33
C HIS A 195 23.78 -11.78 7.53
N VAL A 196 23.64 -12.23 8.79
CA VAL A 196 23.41 -13.63 9.13
C VAL A 196 21.98 -14.03 8.78
N ALA A 197 20.98 -13.30 9.28
CA ALA A 197 19.58 -13.61 8.97
C ALA A 197 19.29 -13.49 7.47
N VAL A 198 19.98 -12.57 6.78
CA VAL A 198 19.90 -12.41 5.33
C VAL A 198 20.49 -13.62 4.60
N ALA A 199 21.69 -14.07 4.99
CA ALA A 199 22.32 -15.25 4.40
C ALA A 199 21.39 -16.47 4.50
N ASP A 200 20.84 -16.72 5.70
CA ASP A 200 19.94 -17.84 5.97
C ASP A 200 18.62 -17.70 5.19
N ARG A 201 17.96 -16.53 5.28
CA ARG A 201 16.67 -16.26 4.61
C ARG A 201 16.76 -16.45 3.09
N PHE A 202 17.86 -16.01 2.48
CA PHE A 202 18.04 -16.07 1.03
C PHE A 202 18.83 -17.29 0.57
N GLY A 203 19.28 -18.16 1.48
CA GLY A 203 20.11 -19.33 1.18
C GLY A 203 21.41 -18.96 0.47
N LEU A 204 22.03 -17.84 0.87
CA LEU A 204 23.30 -17.38 0.33
C LEU A 204 24.44 -17.89 1.20
N PRO A 205 25.59 -18.29 0.61
CA PRO A 205 26.81 -18.41 1.38
C PRO A 205 27.09 -17.09 2.11
N PHE A 206 27.41 -17.14 3.41
CA PHE A 206 27.66 -15.94 4.20
C PHE A 206 28.67 -14.98 3.53
N GLY A 207 29.77 -15.53 2.99
CA GLY A 207 30.78 -14.78 2.25
C GLY A 207 30.32 -14.18 0.90
N ALA A 208 29.10 -14.46 0.45
CA ALA A 208 28.53 -13.87 -0.76
C ALA A 208 27.66 -12.63 -0.47
N VAL A 209 27.32 -12.34 0.79
CA VAL A 209 26.43 -11.22 1.17
C VAL A 209 27.12 -9.87 0.98
N GLU A 210 28.34 -9.69 1.48
CA GLU A 210 29.06 -8.42 1.36
C GLU A 210 29.38 -8.05 -0.12
N PRO A 211 29.89 -8.97 -0.97
CA PRO A 211 30.04 -8.69 -2.41
C PRO A 211 28.70 -8.37 -3.10
N LEU A 212 27.59 -8.92 -2.62
CA LEU A 212 26.27 -8.58 -3.13
C LEU A 212 25.88 -7.14 -2.74
N ILE A 213 26.07 -6.75 -1.48
CA ILE A 213 25.79 -5.38 -1.00
C ILE A 213 26.60 -4.36 -1.80
N ALA A 214 27.91 -4.57 -1.96
CA ALA A 214 28.78 -3.70 -2.74
C ALA A 214 28.28 -3.53 -4.19
N ARG A 215 27.92 -4.63 -4.86
CA ARG A 215 27.35 -4.58 -6.22
C ARG A 215 26.03 -3.82 -6.30
N LEU A 216 25.18 -3.91 -5.28
CA LEU A 216 23.91 -3.17 -5.24
C LEU A 216 24.17 -1.67 -5.10
N ILE A 217 25.09 -1.28 -4.22
CA ILE A 217 25.51 0.11 -4.05
C ILE A 217 26.10 0.65 -5.36
N ASP A 218 27.07 -0.04 -5.96
CA ASP A 218 27.69 0.35 -7.24
C ASP A 218 26.66 0.45 -8.37
N SER A 219 25.64 -0.42 -8.38
CA SER A 219 24.57 -0.35 -9.38
C SER A 219 23.69 0.87 -9.17
N ALA A 220 23.33 1.19 -7.93
CA ALA A 220 22.51 2.36 -7.62
C ALA A 220 23.28 3.66 -7.88
N ASP A 221 24.54 3.75 -7.47
CA ASP A 221 25.38 4.93 -7.65
C ASP A 221 25.62 5.24 -9.12
N ARG A 222 25.78 4.22 -9.97
CA ARG A 222 25.86 4.42 -11.43
C ARG A 222 24.57 5.00 -12.01
N LEU A 223 23.41 4.48 -11.58
CA LEU A 223 22.11 5.01 -12.01
C LEU A 223 21.91 6.45 -11.53
N ILE A 224 22.31 6.76 -10.29
CA ILE A 224 22.24 8.11 -9.73
C ILE A 224 23.17 9.03 -10.52
N ALA A 225 24.43 8.68 -10.74
CA ALA A 225 25.38 9.51 -11.49
C ALA A 225 24.92 9.78 -12.93
N GLU A 226 24.25 8.83 -13.58
CA GLU A 226 23.71 9.00 -14.93
C GLU A 226 22.49 9.94 -14.95
N TYR A 227 21.59 9.82 -13.96
CA TYR A 227 20.28 10.47 -13.96
C TYR A 227 20.14 11.66 -12.99
N ASP A 228 21.11 12.02 -12.14
CA ASP A 228 20.98 13.13 -11.17
C ASP A 228 21.23 14.54 -11.79
N ARG A 229 21.27 14.63 -13.13
CA ARG A 229 21.53 15.89 -13.85
C ARG A 229 20.34 16.84 -13.79
N ASP A 230 20.61 18.14 -13.68
CA ASP A 230 19.60 19.22 -13.69
C ASP A 230 18.57 19.14 -12.54
N LEU A 231 18.91 18.43 -11.46
CA LEU A 231 18.09 18.30 -10.27
C LEU A 231 18.58 19.20 -9.13
N PRO A 232 17.69 19.56 -8.17
CA PRO A 232 18.12 20.29 -6.98
C PRO A 232 19.21 19.54 -6.24
N THR A 233 20.30 20.26 -5.93
CA THR A 233 21.39 19.69 -5.13
C THR A 233 20.90 19.25 -3.75
N ALA A 234 21.62 18.34 -3.10
CA ALA A 234 21.25 17.87 -1.76
C ALA A 234 21.07 19.02 -0.74
N PRO A 235 21.94 20.07 -0.70
CA PRO A 235 21.72 21.23 0.16
C PRO A 235 20.44 22.00 -0.18
N GLN A 236 20.18 22.31 -1.46
CA GLN A 236 18.97 23.02 -1.88
C GLN A 236 17.70 22.24 -1.55
N ALA A 237 17.70 20.93 -1.78
CA ALA A 237 16.56 20.08 -1.45
C ALA A 237 16.34 19.97 0.06
N SER A 238 17.41 19.95 0.86
CA SER A 238 17.35 19.94 2.33
C SER A 238 16.78 21.24 2.88
N GLU A 239 17.28 22.39 2.42
CA GLU A 239 16.77 23.71 2.80
C GLU A 239 15.28 23.84 2.50
N ARG A 240 14.87 23.49 1.27
CA ARG A 240 13.45 23.51 0.89
C ARG A 240 12.60 22.54 1.73
N THR A 241 13.15 21.39 2.10
CA THR A 241 12.44 20.41 2.95
C THR A 241 12.19 20.97 4.35
N GLU A 242 13.20 21.60 4.96
CA GLU A 242 13.07 22.23 6.27
C GLU A 242 12.08 23.41 6.23
N ASP A 243 12.12 24.22 5.18
CA ASP A 243 11.14 25.30 4.98
C ASP A 243 9.69 24.80 4.96
N LEU A 244 9.43 23.70 4.24
CA LEU A 244 8.11 23.08 4.18
C LEU A 244 7.67 22.45 5.50
N LEU A 245 8.62 22.05 6.35
CA LEU A 245 8.35 21.40 7.64
C LEU A 245 8.22 22.37 8.81
N ARG A 246 8.44 23.67 8.60
CA ARG A 246 8.37 24.70 9.65
C ARG A 246 7.05 24.69 10.44
N PHE A 247 5.94 24.33 9.80
CA PHE A 247 4.65 24.20 10.50
C PHE A 247 4.63 23.02 11.48
N VAL A 248 5.30 21.91 11.16
CA VAL A 248 5.42 20.74 12.06
C VAL A 248 6.22 21.13 13.29
N ASP A 249 7.26 21.93 13.10
CA ASP A 249 8.10 22.42 14.19
C ASP A 249 7.30 23.29 15.16
N GLN A 250 6.33 24.07 14.66
CA GLN A 250 5.39 24.80 15.50
C GLN A 250 4.46 23.86 16.28
N GLU A 251 3.85 22.87 15.64
CA GLU A 251 2.98 21.89 16.35
C GLU A 251 3.76 21.12 17.42
N TYR A 252 5.01 20.77 17.12
CA TYR A 252 5.91 20.12 18.05
C TYR A 252 6.25 21.03 19.24
N ALA A 253 6.56 22.31 18.97
CA ALA A 253 6.83 23.30 20.01
C ALA A 253 5.64 23.49 20.96
N ASP A 254 4.40 23.49 20.45
CA ASP A 254 3.19 23.61 21.28
C ASP A 254 3.02 22.42 22.22
N VAL A 255 3.28 21.19 21.75
CA VAL A 255 3.24 19.98 22.58
C VAL A 255 4.36 19.98 23.62
N VAL A 256 5.58 20.37 23.23
CA VAL A 256 6.72 20.50 24.16
C VAL A 256 6.44 21.57 25.22
N ALA A 257 5.84 22.70 24.84
CA ALA A 257 5.45 23.75 25.78
C ALA A 257 4.36 23.29 26.75
N ALA A 258 3.40 22.47 26.29
CA ALA A 258 2.40 21.84 27.16
C ALA A 258 3.05 20.89 28.17
N ILE A 259 3.96 20.01 27.73
CA ILE A 259 4.73 19.12 28.60
C ILE A 259 5.51 19.94 29.63
N ARG A 260 6.22 20.98 29.19
CA ARG A 260 7.02 21.85 30.07
C ARG A 260 6.17 22.55 31.13
N ARG A 261 4.94 22.98 30.82
CA ARG A 261 4.03 23.58 31.81
C ARG A 261 3.66 22.62 32.94
N HIS A 262 3.41 21.34 32.62
CA HIS A 262 3.19 20.32 33.65
C HIS A 262 4.43 20.11 34.51
N THR A 263 5.61 19.97 33.86
CA THR A 263 6.89 19.81 34.56
C THR A 263 7.18 20.99 35.49
N LEU A 264 6.95 22.23 35.04
CA LEU A 264 7.14 23.44 35.86
C LEU A 264 6.14 23.55 37.02
N ALA A 265 4.93 23.00 36.87
CA ALA A 265 3.94 22.91 37.95
C ALA A 265 4.22 21.77 38.94
N GLY A 266 5.30 20.99 38.75
CA GLY A 266 5.64 19.85 39.61
C GLY A 266 4.71 18.64 39.43
N VAL A 267 3.96 18.58 38.32
CA VAL A 267 3.02 17.48 38.01
C VAL A 267 3.58 16.72 36.80
N PRO A 268 3.61 15.37 36.80
CA PRO A 268 4.03 14.61 35.63
C PRO A 268 3.11 14.92 34.43
N PRO A 269 3.66 15.15 33.23
CA PRO A 269 2.84 15.36 32.05
C PRO A 269 1.98 14.11 31.79
N PRO A 270 0.75 14.27 31.30
CA PRO A 270 -0.06 13.13 30.88
C PRO A 270 0.69 12.26 29.87
N VAL A 271 0.68 10.93 30.06
CA VAL A 271 1.31 9.94 29.15
C VAL A 271 0.90 10.16 27.69
N GLN A 272 -0.33 10.63 27.45
CA GLN A 272 -0.83 10.96 26.11
C GLN A 272 -0.04 12.11 25.44
N LEU A 273 0.46 13.08 26.21
CA LEU A 273 1.29 14.17 25.67
C LEU A 273 2.69 13.67 25.30
N GLU A 274 3.32 12.84 26.14
CA GLU A 274 4.64 12.27 25.85
C GLU A 274 4.60 11.40 24.59
N ARG A 275 3.62 10.49 24.49
CA ARG A 275 3.43 9.66 23.30
C ARG A 275 3.10 10.48 22.05
N ARG A 276 2.32 11.54 22.20
CA ARG A 276 2.07 12.48 21.11
C ARG A 276 3.38 13.10 20.62
N SER A 277 4.28 13.50 21.52
CA SER A 277 5.60 14.03 21.16
C SER A 277 6.45 13.01 20.37
N GLU A 278 6.49 11.74 20.80
CA GLU A 278 7.19 10.66 20.08
C GLU A 278 6.62 10.43 18.68
N HIS A 279 5.29 10.35 18.56
CA HIS A 279 4.64 10.18 17.26
C HIS A 279 4.84 11.37 16.34
N LEU A 280 4.83 12.60 16.85
CA LEU A 280 5.16 13.80 16.06
C LEU A 280 6.61 13.75 15.56
N THR A 281 7.55 13.35 16.41
CA THR A 281 8.98 13.23 16.06
C THR A 281 9.18 12.21 14.93
N GLU A 282 8.62 11.01 15.07
CA GLU A 282 8.74 9.96 14.05
C GLU A 282 7.99 10.33 12.75
N ALA A 283 6.81 10.92 12.86
CA ALA A 283 6.07 11.43 11.70
C ALA A 283 6.87 12.51 10.96
N ARG A 284 7.52 13.43 11.68
CA ARG A 284 8.39 14.46 11.10
C ARG A 284 9.56 13.83 10.37
N ALA A 285 10.31 12.92 11.01
CA ALA A 285 11.48 12.27 10.42
C ALA A 285 11.14 11.46 9.15
N ARG A 286 9.99 10.79 9.13
CA ARG A 286 9.48 10.08 7.93
C ARG A 286 9.01 11.05 6.83
N THR A 287 8.44 12.19 7.20
CA THR A 287 8.00 13.21 6.27
C THR A 287 9.19 13.90 5.62
N HIS A 288 10.19 14.29 6.43
CA HIS A 288 11.45 14.86 5.98
C HIS A 288 12.12 13.99 4.91
N ARG A 289 12.35 12.69 5.20
CA ARG A 289 12.96 11.76 4.25
C ARG A 289 12.19 11.67 2.93
N ALA A 290 10.86 11.65 2.98
CA ALA A 290 10.03 11.53 1.79
C ALA A 290 9.96 12.82 0.97
N LEU A 291 9.88 13.99 1.64
CA LEU A 291 9.95 15.30 1.01
C LEU A 291 11.30 15.50 0.32
N LEU A 292 12.39 15.23 1.03
CA LEU A 292 13.75 15.35 0.50
C LEU A 292 13.91 14.52 -0.78
N ARG A 293 13.47 13.25 -0.76
CA ARG A 293 13.49 12.37 -1.94
C ARG A 293 12.63 12.91 -3.09
N ALA A 294 11.45 13.46 -2.81
CA ALA A 294 10.58 14.02 -3.85
C ALA A 294 11.17 15.30 -4.46
N ILE A 295 11.67 16.21 -3.64
CA ILE A 295 12.27 17.48 -4.09
C ILE A 295 13.56 17.22 -4.86
N ARG A 296 14.40 16.28 -4.41
CA ARG A 296 15.59 15.85 -5.17
C ARG A 296 15.27 15.29 -6.55
N ARG A 297 14.05 14.79 -6.78
CA ARG A 297 13.58 14.35 -8.11
C ARG A 297 12.85 15.45 -8.90
N GLY A 298 12.92 16.68 -8.40
CA GLY A 298 12.33 17.86 -9.04
C GLY A 298 10.82 18.03 -8.82
N CYS A 299 10.20 17.27 -7.91
CA CYS A 299 8.77 17.45 -7.62
C CYS A 299 8.51 18.80 -6.94
N ALA A 300 7.52 19.55 -7.43
CA ALA A 300 7.10 20.83 -6.87
C ALA A 300 6.25 20.65 -5.59
N MET A 301 6.90 20.33 -4.47
CA MET A 301 6.23 20.11 -3.18
C MET A 301 5.78 21.43 -2.53
N THR A 302 4.55 21.43 -2.01
CA THR A 302 3.92 22.58 -1.33
C THR A 302 3.78 22.36 0.18
N ASP A 303 3.45 23.43 0.93
CA ASP A 303 3.18 23.34 2.38
C ASP A 303 2.01 22.38 2.68
N GLU A 304 0.98 22.41 1.83
CA GLU A 304 -0.18 21.52 1.96
C GLU A 304 0.19 20.05 1.71
N ASP A 305 1.11 19.78 0.79
CA ASP A 305 1.63 18.42 0.59
C ASP A 305 2.39 17.93 1.82
N ALA A 306 3.25 18.79 2.39
CA ALA A 306 3.99 18.48 3.60
C ALA A 306 3.03 18.19 4.77
N ARG A 307 1.97 19.00 4.95
CA ARG A 307 0.90 18.77 5.94
C ARG A 307 0.21 17.43 5.75
N ARG A 308 -0.26 17.12 4.54
CA ARG A 308 -0.94 15.84 4.25
C ARG A 308 -0.02 14.65 4.48
N MET A 309 1.24 14.74 4.03
CA MET A 309 2.23 13.70 4.23
C MET A 309 2.52 13.46 5.71
N PHE A 310 2.60 14.54 6.49
CA PHE A 310 2.81 14.50 7.93
C PHE A 310 1.63 13.87 8.65
N TYR A 311 0.41 14.39 8.47
CA TYR A 311 -0.77 13.87 9.17
C TYR A 311 -1.14 12.46 8.71
N ALA A 312 -0.88 12.07 7.45
CA ALA A 312 -1.06 10.69 7.01
C ALA A 312 -0.14 9.73 7.77
N ARG A 313 1.12 10.13 8.00
CA ARG A 313 2.10 9.36 8.78
C ARG A 313 1.78 9.36 10.27
N LEU A 314 1.40 10.50 10.82
CA LEU A 314 0.93 10.62 12.21
C LEU A 314 -0.28 9.72 12.45
N GLY A 315 -1.28 9.79 11.57
CA GLY A 315 -2.47 8.94 11.64
C GLY A 315 -2.14 7.45 11.49
N TRP A 316 -1.15 7.09 10.68
CA TRP A 316 -0.66 5.70 10.60
C TRP A 316 -0.01 5.24 11.90
N LEU A 317 0.83 6.08 12.53
CA LEU A 317 1.44 5.78 13.82
C LEU A 317 0.39 5.62 14.93
N LEU A 318 -0.58 6.54 14.99
CA LEU A 318 -1.68 6.49 15.95
C LEU A 318 -2.56 5.24 15.78
N ARG A 319 -2.87 4.84 14.54
CA ARG A 319 -3.58 3.59 14.26
C ARG A 319 -2.74 2.35 14.61
N GLY A 320 -1.43 2.40 14.35
CA GLY A 320 -0.50 1.33 14.73
C GLY A 320 -0.47 1.13 16.25
N GLU A 321 -0.45 2.22 17.02
CA GLU A 321 -0.52 2.16 18.48
C GLU A 321 -1.87 1.61 18.96
N ALA A 322 -2.99 2.06 18.38
CA ALA A 322 -4.32 1.54 18.70
C ALA A 322 -4.39 0.03 18.47
N LYS A 323 -3.82 -0.45 17.36
CA LYS A 323 -3.66 -1.87 17.05
C LYS A 323 -2.80 -2.62 18.07
N MET A 324 -1.70 -2.03 18.54
CA MET A 324 -0.85 -2.66 19.56
C MET A 324 -1.53 -2.70 20.94
N LYS A 325 -2.34 -1.68 21.29
CA LYS A 325 -3.12 -1.65 22.54
C LYS A 325 -4.23 -2.70 22.54
N SER A 326 -4.94 -2.87 21.42
CA SER A 326 -5.95 -3.92 21.32
C SER A 326 -5.34 -5.32 21.39
N HIS A 327 -4.14 -5.54 20.83
CA HIS A 327 -3.40 -6.79 21.02
C HIS A 327 -3.04 -7.05 22.49
N ARG A 328 -2.56 -6.05 23.25
CA ARG A 328 -2.24 -6.26 24.68
C ARG A 328 -3.47 -6.57 25.54
N GLN A 329 -4.61 -5.92 25.26
CA GLN A 329 -5.87 -6.25 25.94
C GLN A 329 -6.39 -7.64 25.58
N PHE A 330 -6.02 -8.16 24.40
CA PHE A 330 -6.31 -9.53 24.00
C PHE A 330 -5.49 -10.54 24.81
N ASP A 331 -4.19 -10.31 24.98
CA ASP A 331 -3.33 -11.21 25.77
C ASP A 331 -3.81 -11.30 27.24
N ASP A 332 -4.26 -10.18 27.82
CA ASP A 332 -4.77 -10.14 29.19
C ASP A 332 -6.12 -10.88 29.37
N ARG A 333 -6.99 -10.90 28.34
CA ARG A 333 -8.31 -11.57 28.38
C ARG A 333 -8.28 -13.02 27.91
N ALA A 334 -7.44 -13.37 26.93
CA ALA A 334 -7.26 -14.74 26.48
C ALA A 334 -6.69 -15.63 27.60
N ALA A 335 -5.95 -15.05 28.54
CA ALA A 335 -5.51 -15.73 29.75
C ALA A 335 -6.64 -16.01 30.77
N ALA A 336 -7.82 -15.39 30.64
CA ALA A 336 -8.87 -15.46 31.66
C ALA A 336 -9.97 -16.52 31.38
N ASP A 337 -10.29 -16.83 30.13
CA ASP A 337 -11.52 -17.60 29.77
C ASP A 337 -11.29 -19.00 29.18
N THR A 338 -10.16 -19.66 29.44
CA THR A 338 -9.87 -21.00 28.88
C THR A 338 -10.45 -22.19 29.67
N ALA A 339 -11.50 -22.01 30.47
CA ALA A 339 -12.09 -23.10 31.26
C ALA A 339 -13.46 -23.54 30.72
N ASP A 340 -13.48 -24.77 30.18
CA ASP A 340 -14.65 -25.56 29.77
C ASP A 340 -15.17 -25.26 28.35
N HIS A 341 -16.02 -26.15 27.81
CA HIS A 341 -16.74 -26.04 26.52
C HIS A 341 -16.19 -26.86 25.34
N GLY A 342 -16.45 -28.17 25.34
CA GLY A 342 -16.38 -28.99 24.12
C GLY A 342 -17.47 -28.64 23.09
N THR A 343 -18.65 -28.19 23.54
CA THR A 343 -19.77 -27.79 22.66
C THR A 343 -19.68 -26.36 22.14
N ALA A 344 -19.07 -25.43 22.89
CA ALA A 344 -18.89 -24.06 22.41
C ALA A 344 -17.81 -23.95 21.32
N ARG A 345 -16.99 -24.99 21.11
CA ARG A 345 -15.91 -25.00 20.10
C ARG A 345 -16.46 -25.13 18.68
N ASP A 346 -17.37 -26.07 18.42
CA ASP A 346 -18.10 -26.18 17.13
C ASP A 346 -18.97 -24.93 16.86
N GLU A 347 -19.59 -24.39 17.91
CA GLU A 347 -20.37 -23.15 17.83
C GLU A 347 -19.48 -21.95 17.47
N LEU A 348 -18.26 -21.87 18.01
CA LEU A 348 -17.29 -20.82 17.70
C LEU A 348 -16.89 -20.85 16.22
N LEU A 349 -16.59 -22.01 15.64
CA LEU A 349 -16.27 -22.08 14.21
C LEU A 349 -17.48 -21.74 13.34
N THR A 350 -18.67 -22.21 13.71
CA THR A 350 -19.90 -21.88 12.99
C THR A 350 -20.20 -20.38 13.06
N ALA A 351 -20.01 -19.76 14.23
CA ALA A 351 -20.16 -18.33 14.45
C ALA A 351 -19.10 -17.53 13.69
N LEU A 352 -17.83 -17.94 13.76
CA LEU A 352 -16.71 -17.35 13.05
C LEU A 352 -16.93 -17.40 11.53
N ARG A 353 -17.38 -18.54 11.00
CA ARG A 353 -17.72 -18.69 9.58
C ARG A 353 -18.87 -17.77 9.20
N THR A 354 -19.93 -17.73 10.00
CA THR A 354 -21.08 -16.84 9.78
C THR A 354 -20.68 -15.37 9.83
N TYR A 355 -19.79 -15.01 10.76
CA TYR A 355 -19.26 -13.67 10.94
C TYR A 355 -18.41 -13.25 9.74
N LEU A 356 -17.47 -14.09 9.32
CA LEU A 356 -16.66 -13.86 8.13
C LEU A 356 -17.54 -13.71 6.88
N ILE A 357 -18.61 -14.51 6.74
CA ILE A 357 -19.62 -14.38 5.65
C ILE A 357 -20.26 -13.01 5.68
N ARG A 358 -20.74 -12.58 6.84
CA ARG A 358 -21.41 -11.31 7.02
C ARG A 358 -20.51 -10.10 6.76
N HIS A 359 -19.25 -10.16 7.21
CA HIS A 359 -18.33 -9.01 7.19
C HIS A 359 -17.25 -9.11 6.08
N ARG A 360 -17.50 -9.91 5.03
CA ARG A 360 -16.56 -10.14 3.92
C ARG A 360 -15.96 -8.86 3.33
N ALA A 361 -16.76 -7.79 3.23
CA ALA A 361 -16.34 -6.51 2.66
C ALA A 361 -15.35 -5.72 3.55
N GLU A 362 -15.31 -6.01 4.85
CA GLU A 362 -14.55 -5.27 5.86
C GLU A 362 -13.19 -5.94 6.15
N ILE A 363 -12.98 -7.17 5.69
CA ILE A 363 -11.74 -7.92 5.87
C ILE A 363 -10.57 -7.20 5.16
N PRO A 364 -9.49 -6.83 5.87
CA PRO A 364 -8.35 -6.13 5.31
C PRO A 364 -7.73 -6.86 4.11
N LEU A 365 -7.30 -6.07 3.12
CA LEU A 365 -6.53 -6.49 1.95
C LEU A 365 -5.30 -7.32 2.36
N GLY A 366 -5.41 -8.65 2.26
CA GLY A 366 -4.41 -9.64 2.69
C GLY A 366 -4.98 -11.06 2.73
N ILE A 367 -6.30 -11.18 2.94
CA ILE A 367 -7.15 -12.36 2.65
C ILE A 367 -7.94 -12.06 1.35
N GLY A 368 -7.29 -11.38 0.41
CA GLY A 368 -7.89 -10.43 -0.52
C GLY A 368 -8.27 -10.95 -1.90
N ALA A 369 -7.97 -12.20 -2.25
CA ALA A 369 -8.62 -12.85 -3.38
C ALA A 369 -9.92 -13.50 -2.89
N ALA A 370 -11.01 -13.45 -3.67
CA ALA A 370 -12.21 -14.26 -3.39
C ALA A 370 -11.83 -15.72 -3.07
N ALA A 371 -10.80 -16.25 -3.73
CA ALA A 371 -10.24 -17.57 -3.49
C ALA A 371 -9.59 -17.77 -2.11
N GLU A 372 -8.91 -16.78 -1.53
CA GLU A 372 -8.30 -16.89 -0.18
C GLU A 372 -9.38 -16.91 0.90
N TYR A 373 -10.40 -16.07 0.72
CA TYR A 373 -11.57 -16.07 1.57
C TYR A 373 -12.38 -17.37 1.44
N ASP A 374 -12.62 -17.86 0.22
CA ASP A 374 -13.29 -19.14 -0.03
C ASP A 374 -12.48 -20.31 0.53
N LEU A 375 -11.14 -20.24 0.48
CA LEU A 375 -10.26 -21.20 1.12
C LEU A 375 -10.43 -21.19 2.63
N VAL A 376 -10.41 -20.02 3.28
CA VAL A 376 -10.65 -19.90 4.72
C VAL A 376 -12.01 -20.49 5.09
N LEU A 377 -13.08 -20.14 4.37
CA LEU A 377 -14.42 -20.69 4.61
C LEU A 377 -14.48 -22.22 4.44
N ARG A 378 -13.74 -22.78 3.47
CA ARG A 378 -13.66 -24.24 3.28
C ARG A 378 -12.89 -24.90 4.41
N LEU A 379 -11.72 -24.36 4.78
CA LEU A 379 -10.88 -24.91 5.85
C LEU A 379 -11.59 -24.84 7.21
N LEU A 380 -12.29 -23.75 7.52
CA LEU A 380 -13.15 -23.62 8.69
C LEU A 380 -14.29 -24.66 8.75
N GLY A 381 -14.63 -25.30 7.63
CA GLY A 381 -15.61 -26.38 7.57
C GLY A 381 -15.02 -27.79 7.74
N LEU A 382 -13.70 -27.92 7.88
CA LEU A 382 -13.05 -29.23 8.01
C LEU A 382 -12.92 -29.64 9.48
N PRO A 383 -13.23 -30.91 9.82
CA PRO A 383 -13.09 -31.42 11.18
C PRO A 383 -11.62 -31.39 11.63
N GLY A 384 -11.40 -31.02 12.89
CA GLY A 384 -10.08 -31.05 13.54
C GLY A 384 -9.27 -29.76 13.45
N LEU A 385 -9.64 -28.78 12.61
CA LEU A 385 -8.98 -27.46 12.57
C LEU A 385 -9.05 -26.73 13.92
N GLU A 386 -10.13 -26.97 14.66
CA GLU A 386 -10.46 -26.33 15.93
C GLU A 386 -9.38 -26.51 16.98
N ALA A 387 -8.87 -27.74 17.10
CA ALA A 387 -7.81 -28.06 18.06
C ALA A 387 -6.57 -27.21 17.75
N GLU A 388 -6.22 -27.06 16.48
CA GLU A 388 -5.02 -26.36 16.03
C GLU A 388 -5.14 -24.84 16.12
N LEU A 389 -6.32 -24.29 15.78
CA LEU A 389 -6.60 -22.86 15.89
C LEU A 389 -6.52 -22.35 17.33
N LEU A 390 -7.02 -23.13 18.29
CA LEU A 390 -7.04 -22.76 19.71
C LEU A 390 -5.67 -22.90 20.38
N ILE A 391 -4.85 -23.87 19.95
CA ILE A 391 -3.48 -24.00 20.44
C ILE A 391 -2.67 -22.76 20.05
N GLY A 392 -3.02 -22.10 18.93
CA GLY A 392 -2.35 -20.90 18.45
C GLY A 392 -0.92 -21.15 17.93
N ASP A 393 -0.51 -22.42 17.88
CA ASP A 393 0.79 -22.83 17.34
C ASP A 393 0.71 -22.85 15.81
N THR A 394 1.48 -21.94 15.20
CA THR A 394 1.57 -21.81 13.74
C THR A 394 2.15 -23.07 13.11
N ALA A 395 3.04 -23.81 13.79
CA ALA A 395 3.63 -25.04 13.28
C ALA A 395 2.60 -26.18 13.22
N ALA A 396 1.82 -26.33 14.28
CA ALA A 396 0.77 -27.34 14.37
C ALA A 396 -0.36 -27.06 13.34
N LEU A 397 -0.75 -25.79 13.20
CA LEU A 397 -1.68 -25.37 12.15
C LEU A 397 -1.13 -25.60 10.74
N THR A 398 0.16 -25.32 10.50
CA THR A 398 0.80 -25.56 9.19
C THR A 398 0.84 -27.06 8.87
N ALA A 399 1.12 -27.92 9.86
CA ALA A 399 1.08 -29.36 9.70
C ALA A 399 -0.34 -29.86 9.38
N TRP A 400 -1.34 -29.35 10.09
CA TRP A 400 -2.75 -29.65 9.82
C TRP A 400 -3.17 -29.18 8.43
N CYS A 401 -2.82 -27.95 8.05
CA CYS A 401 -3.06 -27.43 6.71
C CYS A 401 -2.41 -28.34 5.67
N THR A 402 -1.17 -28.80 5.89
CA THR A 402 -0.47 -29.73 4.98
C THR A 402 -1.21 -31.06 4.84
N ALA A 403 -1.70 -31.62 5.95
CA ALA A 403 -2.47 -32.86 5.95
C ALA A 403 -3.81 -32.71 5.22
N ALA A 404 -4.58 -31.66 5.53
CA ALA A 404 -5.84 -31.33 4.87
C ALA A 404 -5.66 -31.01 3.37
N TRP A 405 -4.56 -30.33 3.02
CA TRP A 405 -4.20 -29.94 1.66
C TRP A 405 -4.05 -31.15 0.73
N SER A 406 -3.50 -32.24 1.25
CA SER A 406 -3.31 -33.48 0.49
C SER A 406 -4.63 -34.13 0.08
N GLN A 407 -5.69 -33.94 0.87
CA GLN A 407 -7.00 -34.56 0.68
C GLN A 407 -7.97 -33.68 -0.11
N GLN A 408 -7.86 -32.35 -0.01
CA GLN A 408 -8.85 -31.41 -0.55
C GLN A 408 -8.24 -30.33 -1.46
N ARG A 409 -7.40 -30.73 -2.44
CA ARG A 409 -6.80 -29.79 -3.42
C ARG A 409 -7.86 -28.80 -3.94
N PRO A 410 -7.83 -27.51 -3.55
CA PRO A 410 -8.81 -26.57 -4.04
C PRO A 410 -8.54 -26.27 -5.52
N ASP A 411 -9.58 -26.33 -6.36
CA ASP A 411 -9.50 -26.00 -7.80
C ASP A 411 -9.09 -24.54 -8.10
N HIS A 412 -8.82 -23.73 -7.08
CA HIS A 412 -8.47 -22.32 -7.21
C HIS A 412 -7.01 -22.09 -6.80
N ALA A 413 -6.19 -21.82 -7.81
CA ALA A 413 -4.76 -22.05 -7.88
C ALA A 413 -3.81 -21.05 -7.16
N LEU A 414 -4.19 -20.40 -6.05
CA LEU A 414 -3.34 -19.31 -5.51
C LEU A 414 -2.67 -19.52 -4.15
N ALA A 415 -3.25 -20.24 -3.20
CA ALA A 415 -2.48 -20.66 -2.03
C ALA A 415 -1.73 -21.95 -2.39
N MET A 416 -0.74 -21.92 -3.28
CA MET A 416 -0.02 -23.15 -3.69
C MET A 416 0.78 -23.83 -2.55
N ASP A 417 0.78 -23.25 -1.34
CA ASP A 417 1.57 -23.66 -0.19
C ASP A 417 0.69 -23.74 1.09
N PRO A 418 0.66 -24.89 1.78
CA PRO A 418 -0.01 -25.04 3.08
C PRO A 418 0.40 -24.01 4.14
N ALA A 419 1.65 -23.54 4.13
CA ALA A 419 2.11 -22.52 5.08
C ALA A 419 1.40 -21.18 4.85
N ALA A 420 1.25 -20.77 3.58
CA ALA A 420 0.51 -19.57 3.24
C ALA A 420 -0.99 -19.71 3.60
N ALA A 421 -1.56 -20.91 3.45
CA ALA A 421 -2.94 -21.16 3.87
C ALA A 421 -3.12 -21.03 5.39
N ALA A 422 -2.17 -21.56 6.18
CA ALA A 422 -2.18 -21.43 7.64
C ALA A 422 -2.07 -19.96 8.08
N ASP A 423 -1.18 -19.18 7.47
CA ASP A 423 -1.02 -17.75 7.73
C ASP A 423 -2.31 -16.96 7.44
N VAL A 424 -2.93 -17.21 6.29
CA VAL A 424 -4.20 -16.56 5.89
C VAL A 424 -5.31 -16.91 6.87
N LEU A 425 -5.38 -18.17 7.31
CA LEU A 425 -6.42 -18.65 8.21
C LEU A 425 -6.26 -18.06 9.63
N LEU A 426 -5.03 -18.00 10.16
CA LEU A 426 -4.74 -17.30 11.42
C LEU A 426 -5.10 -15.83 11.34
N HIS A 427 -4.77 -15.18 10.23
CA HIS A 427 -5.10 -13.77 10.03
C HIS A 427 -6.61 -13.53 10.03
N ALA A 428 -7.38 -14.42 9.38
CA ALA A 428 -8.84 -14.32 9.31
C ALA A 428 -9.50 -14.49 10.68
N VAL A 429 -9.07 -15.50 11.44
CA VAL A 429 -9.62 -15.78 12.78
C VAL A 429 -9.31 -14.63 13.73
N ARG A 430 -8.06 -14.15 13.74
CA ARG A 430 -7.66 -13.00 14.57
C ARG A 430 -8.51 -11.77 14.26
N TRP A 431 -8.68 -11.45 12.97
CA TRP A 431 -9.48 -10.32 12.56
C TRP A 431 -10.97 -10.45 12.95
N ALA A 432 -11.58 -11.62 12.76
CA ALA A 432 -13.00 -11.79 13.10
C ALA A 432 -13.25 -11.71 14.62
N VAL A 433 -12.33 -12.23 15.43
CA VAL A 433 -12.38 -12.10 16.89
C VAL A 433 -12.17 -10.65 17.34
N GLU A 434 -11.33 -9.88 16.63
CA GLU A 434 -11.18 -8.43 16.86
C GLU A 434 -12.50 -7.69 16.63
N GLN A 435 -13.21 -7.99 15.54
CA GLN A 435 -14.45 -7.28 15.20
C GLN A 435 -15.69 -7.75 15.96
N SER A 436 -15.77 -9.03 16.35
CA SER A 436 -16.89 -9.54 17.17
C SER A 436 -16.92 -8.91 18.57
N ARG A 437 -15.79 -8.38 19.05
CA ARG A 437 -15.66 -7.69 20.34
C ARG A 437 -16.04 -6.22 20.30
N ASP A 438 -16.06 -5.61 19.12
CA ASP A 438 -16.51 -4.23 18.94
C ASP A 438 -18.05 -4.14 18.79
N GLY A 439 -18.73 -5.28 18.56
CA GLY A 439 -20.19 -5.38 18.42
C GLY A 439 -20.94 -6.00 19.61
N ALA A 440 -20.23 -6.41 20.66
CA ALA A 440 -20.78 -6.89 21.93
C ALA A 440 -20.32 -5.97 23.06
#